data_AF-A0A5B6V1L3-F1
#
_entry.id   AF-A0A5B6V1L3-F1
#
_cell.length_a   1.000
_cell.length_b   1.000
_cell.length_c   1.000
_cell.angle_alpha   90.00
_cell.angle_beta   90.00
_cell.angle_gamma   90.00
#
_symmetry.space_group_name_H-M   'P 1'
#
loop_
_entity.id
_entity.type
_entity.pdbx_description
1 polymer ?
#
loop_
_entity_poly.entity_id
_entity_poly.type
_entity_poly.pdbx_seq_one_letter_code
_entity_poly.pdbx_strand_id
1 'polypeptide(L)' 'MQDPPLLAAGKFRGIMTEDPNQHLKRFLQLCDTFKYNRVTDDAIRLRLFPFSLIDNAFSWLDS' A
#
# COMPACT_ATOMS: atom_id res chain seq x y z
N MET A 1 3.26 -19.06 2.73
CA MET A 1 3.52 -17.94 1.80
C MET A 1 3.91 -16.77 2.67
N GLN A 2 5.20 -16.46 2.76
CA GLN A 2 5.69 -15.38 3.61
C GLN A 2 5.56 -14.10 2.80
N ASP A 3 4.84 -13.10 3.33
CA ASP A 3 4.69 -11.81 2.66
C ASP A 3 6.08 -11.26 2.31
N PRO A 4 6.30 -10.73 1.08
CA PRO A 4 7.57 -10.13 0.74
C PRO A 4 7.93 -9.07 1.80
N PRO A 5 9.19 -9.01 2.26
CA PRO A 5 9.65 -8.16 3.38
C PRO A 5 9.23 -6.68 3.28
N LEU A 6 8.93 -6.21 2.07
CA LEU A 6 8.52 -4.85 1.77
C LEU A 6 7.04 -4.54 2.10
N LEU A 7 6.15 -5.54 2.17
CA LEU A 7 4.74 -5.33 2.53
C LEU A 7 4.54 -4.99 4.01
N ALA A 8 5.51 -5.31 4.87
CA ALA A 8 5.49 -4.97 6.29
C ALA A 8 5.95 -3.52 6.57
N ALA A 9 6.73 -2.91 5.67
CA ALA A 9 7.45 -1.66 5.93
C ALA A 9 6.65 -0.36 5.68
N GLY A 10 5.36 -0.46 5.35
CA GLY A 10 4.55 0.70 4.94
C GLY A 10 3.06 0.54 5.22
N LYS A 11 2.70 -0.04 6.37
CA LYS A 11 1.30 -0.08 6.80
C LYS A 11 0.87 1.28 7.35
N PHE A 12 -0.31 1.74 6.95
CA PHE A 12 -0.93 2.98 7.42
C PHE A 12 -2.17 2.66 8.24
N ARG A 13 -2.22 3.15 9.48
CA ARG A 13 -3.35 2.97 10.42
C ARG A 13 -4.38 4.07 10.28
N GLY A 14 -3.99 5.23 9.74
CA GLY A 14 -4.83 6.42 9.67
C GLY A 14 -4.90 7.17 10.99
N ILE A 15 -3.85 7.11 11.82
CA ILE A 15 -3.78 7.84 13.09
C ILE A 15 -3.14 9.22 12.89
N MET A 16 -3.43 10.16 13.80
CA MET A 16 -2.98 11.57 13.69
C MET A 16 -1.47 11.76 13.62
N THR A 17 -0.69 10.79 14.11
CA THR A 17 0.78 10.84 14.11
C THR A 17 1.41 10.32 12.83
N GLU A 18 0.65 9.69 11.94
CA GLU A 18 1.14 9.22 10.65
C GLU A 18 0.99 10.31 9.58
N ASP A 19 1.99 10.43 8.71
CA ASP A 19 1.92 11.34 7.56
C ASP A 19 1.39 10.59 6.32
N PRO A 20 0.19 10.91 5.83
CA PRO A 20 -0.40 10.26 4.66
C PRO A 20 0.41 10.51 3.37
N ASN A 21 1.12 11.63 3.25
CA ASN A 21 1.96 11.91 2.08
C ASN A 21 3.22 11.05 2.08
N GLN A 22 3.82 10.88 3.26
CA GLN A 22 4.97 9.99 3.43
C GLN A 22 4.57 8.53 3.16
N HIS A 23 3.38 8.11 3.62
CA HIS A 23 2.80 6.81 3.28
C HIS A 23 2.66 6.65 1.76
N LEU A 24 1.99 7.59 1.09
CA LEU A 24 1.75 7.54 -0.34
C LEU A 24 3.07 7.45 -1.14
N LYS A 25 4.09 8.21 -0.75
CA LYS A 25 5.41 8.15 -1.39
C LYS A 25 6.05 6.77 -1.28
N ARG A 26 6.02 6.17 -0.08
CA ARG A 26 6.53 4.79 0.14
C ARG A 26 5.72 3.77 -0.65
N PHE A 27 4.40 3.92 -0.66
CA PHE A 27 3.50 3.05 -1.41
C PHE A 27 3.76 3.07 -2.91
N LEU A 28 3.98 4.25 -3.50
CA LEU A 28 4.32 4.38 -4.92
C LEU A 28 5.69 3.75 -5.22
N GLN A 29 6.70 3.99 -4.37
CA GLN A 29 8.01 3.34 -4.50
C GLN A 29 7.92 1.82 -4.44
N LEU A 30 7.06 1.29 -3.56
CA LEU A 30 6.77 -0.14 -3.47
C LEU A 30 6.15 -0.65 -4.78
N CYS A 31 5.13 0.03 -5.30
CA CYS A 31 4.48 -0.36 -6.56
C CYS A 31 5.47 -0.40 -7.72
N ASP A 32 6.44 0.51 -7.77
CA ASP A 32 7.46 0.54 -8.83
C ASP A 32 8.37 -0.70 -8.84
N THR A 33 8.49 -1.41 -7.70
CA THR A 33 9.23 -2.69 -7.61
C THR A 33 8.49 -3.86 -8.25
N PHE A 34 7.18 -3.73 -8.43
CA PHE A 34 6.35 -4.72 -9.11
C PHE A 34 6.25 -4.36 -10.59
N LYS A 35 6.85 -5.16 -11.45
CA LYS A 35 6.67 -5.06 -12.91
C LYS A 35 6.15 -6.38 -13.44
N TYR A 36 4.90 -6.34 -13.91
CA TYR A 36 4.23 -7.49 -14.50
C TYR A 36 3.87 -7.20 -15.95
N ASN A 37 4.27 -8.11 -16.84
CA ASN A 37 3.94 -7.99 -18.26
C ASN A 37 2.42 -7.91 -18.45
N ARG A 38 1.97 -6.93 -19.24
CA ARG A 38 0.55 -6.70 -19.57
C ARG A 38 -0.35 -6.26 -18.40
N VAL A 39 0.23 -5.93 -17.24
CA VAL A 39 -0.50 -5.28 -16.14
C VAL A 39 -0.08 -3.82 -16.08
N THR A 40 -1.04 -2.90 -16.03
CA THR A 40 -0.75 -1.47 -15.90
C THR A 40 -0.28 -1.14 -14.48
N ASP A 41 0.55 -0.12 -14.35
CA ASP A 41 1.02 0.35 -13.03
C ASP A 41 -0.17 0.73 -12.12
N ASP A 42 -1.24 1.27 -12.69
CA ASP A 42 -2.47 1.57 -11.93
C ASP A 42 -3.18 0.31 -11.43
N ALA A 43 -3.22 -0.76 -12.23
CA ALA A 43 -3.78 -2.04 -11.75
C ALA A 43 -2.93 -2.66 -10.64
N ILE A 44 -1.61 -2.47 -10.68
CA ILE A 44 -0.70 -2.89 -9.59
C ILE A 44 -0.99 -2.08 -8.34
N ARG A 45 -1.04 -0.75 -8.45
CA ARG A 45 -1.37 0.17 -7.33
C ARG A 45 -2.71 -0.19 -6.71
N LEU A 46 -3.77 -0.31 -7.50
CA LEU A 46 -5.11 -0.64 -7.00
C LEU A 46 -5.14 -1.98 -6.26
N ARG A 47 -4.44 -3.00 -6.77
CA ARG A 47 -4.37 -4.32 -6.12
C ARG A 47 -3.56 -4.32 -4.83
N LEU A 48 -2.51 -3.49 -4.74
CA LEU A 48 -1.63 -3.43 -3.57
C LEU A 48 -2.13 -2.46 -2.50
N PHE A 49 -2.97 -1.49 -2.85
CA PHE A 49 -3.44 -0.45 -1.95
C PHE A 49 -4.11 -0.97 -0.67
N PRO A 50 -5.03 -1.97 -0.71
CA PRO A 50 -5.63 -2.53 0.50
C PRO A 50 -4.57 -3.13 1.45
N PHE A 51 -3.51 -3.73 0.91
CA PHE A 51 -2.42 -4.28 1.70
C PHE A 51 -1.51 -3.21 2.32
N SER A 52 -1.63 -1.95 1.90
CA SER A 52 -0.91 -0.83 2.51
C SER A 52 -1.64 -0.27 3.74
N LEU A 53 -2.90 -0.67 3.97
CA LEU A 53 -3.73 -0.16 5.06
C LEU A 53 -3.90 -1.21 6.16
N ILE A 54 -4.10 -0.75 7.39
CA ILE A 54 -4.47 -1.57 8.55
C ILE A 54 -5.46 -0.81 9.44
N ASP A 55 -6.05 -1.51 10.42
CA ASP A 55 -6.96 -0.96 11.42
C ASP A 55 -8.06 -0.06 10.82
N ASN A 56 -8.15 1.18 11.30
CA ASN A 56 -9.17 2.15 10.91
C ASN A 56 -9.04 2.56 9.44
N ALA A 57 -7.82 2.66 8.91
CA ALA A 57 -7.62 2.99 7.50
C ALA A 57 -8.07 1.84 6.58
N PHE A 58 -7.87 0.58 6.98
CA PHE A 58 -8.41 -0.56 6.23
C PHE A 58 -9.94 -0.55 6.28
N SER A 59 -10.52 -0.30 7.45
CA SER A 59 -11.98 -0.22 7.61
C SER A 59 -12.62 0.90 6.77
N TRP A 60 -11.93 2.05 6.63
CA TRP A 60 -12.36 3.16 5.77
C TRP A 60 -12.46 2.77 4.29
N LEU A 61 -11.55 1.92 3.80
CA LEU A 61 -11.56 1.50 2.40
C LEU A 61 -12.77 0.63 2.04
N ASP A 62 -13.25 -0.15 3.01
CA ASP A 62 -14.39 -1.07 2.86
C ASP A 62 -15.75 -0.42 3.23
N SER A 63 -15.77 0.87 3.58
CA SER A 63 -16.97 1.61 4.03
C SER A 63 -17.80 2.20 2.89
#